data_AF-A0AB40DJT4-F1
#
_entry.id   AF-A0AB40DJT4-F1
#
_cell.length_a   1.000
_cell.length_b   1.000
_cell.length_c   1.000
_cell.angle_alpha   90.00
_cell.angle_beta   90.00
_cell.angle_gamma   90.00
#
_symmetry.space_group_name_H-M   'P 1'
#
loop_
_entity.id
_entity.type
_entity.pdbx_description
1 polymer ?
#
loop_
_entity_poly.entity_id
_entity_poly.type
_entity_poly.pdbx_seq_one_letter_code
_entity_poly.pdbx_strand_id
1 'polypeptide(L)'
;MHQLSFDEEESFPIGAKIVRRDFYVDDLISGGDSVKETSYREDVPHSLWANGLSFLLQSSSNWPSLLDSVNDLPERRSVALIGSVCIDSSSNCNFLNSFDKLLRVFAYIYRFISNCRAKSAPVKGRLSVEEINSGTVLLLRSIQQVNLAKEYGSLSQGKPFPQKSKLVSLRPILGSDGLLRVGGRLQNANLYYDTKHPILLLKDHPLTKAIIVYYHEKYLHGGSQALLAALRQRSIGGRKFVASVINKYVRCFRMKPVTWEHVMGSLPANRVQPNPAFNTTGVDGYAFPTP
;
A
#
# COMPACT_ATOMS: atom_id res chain seq x y z
N MET A 1 -16.97 -12.74 30.77
CA MET A 1 -16.54 -13.40 32.01
C MET A 1 -17.57 -13.23 33.13
N HIS A 2 -17.91 -12.01 33.54
CA HIS A 2 -18.96 -11.80 34.54
C HIS A 2 -20.31 -12.42 34.15
N GLN A 3 -20.75 -12.29 32.89
CA GLN A 3 -22.03 -12.89 32.46
C GLN A 3 -22.04 -14.43 32.62
N LEU A 4 -20.99 -15.13 32.19
CA LEU A 4 -20.82 -16.58 32.37
C LEU A 4 -20.90 -16.99 33.85
N SER A 5 -20.37 -16.17 34.76
CA SER A 5 -20.47 -16.44 36.19
C SER A 5 -21.91 -16.31 36.72
N PHE A 6 -22.75 -15.47 36.11
CA PHE A 6 -24.18 -15.35 36.47
C PHE A 6 -24.99 -16.50 35.90
N ASP A 7 -24.72 -16.87 34.65
CA ASP A 7 -25.49 -17.87 33.93
C ASP A 7 -25.28 -19.29 34.49
N GLU A 8 -24.09 -19.59 35.04
CA GLU A 8 -23.71 -20.92 35.54
C GLU A 8 -23.49 -20.96 37.07
N GLU A 9 -24.02 -19.98 37.82
CA GLU A 9 -23.91 -19.93 39.29
C GLU A 9 -24.56 -21.13 39.99
N GLU A 10 -25.66 -21.65 39.45
CA GLU A 10 -26.35 -22.83 40.00
C GLU A 10 -25.52 -24.10 39.84
N SER A 11 -24.87 -24.26 38.67
CA SER A 11 -24.01 -25.41 38.34
C SER A 11 -22.67 -25.36 39.08
N PHE A 12 -22.07 -24.17 39.20
CA PHE A 12 -20.72 -23.97 39.74
C PHE A 12 -20.65 -22.78 40.72
N PRO A 13 -21.28 -22.87 41.91
CA PRO A 13 -21.48 -21.74 42.81
C PRO A 13 -20.19 -21.17 43.40
N ILE A 14 -19.16 -22.01 43.57
CA ILE A 14 -17.84 -21.60 44.07
C ILE A 14 -17.02 -20.95 42.94
N GLY A 15 -17.01 -21.56 41.75
CA GLY A 15 -16.30 -21.03 40.58
C GLY A 15 -16.85 -19.68 40.11
N ALA A 16 -18.18 -19.53 40.10
CA ALA A 16 -18.84 -18.28 39.77
C ALA A 16 -18.43 -17.13 40.71
N LYS A 17 -18.35 -17.38 42.02
CA LYS A 17 -17.92 -16.37 43.01
C LYS A 17 -16.47 -15.94 42.81
N ILE A 18 -15.58 -16.87 42.49
CA ILE A 18 -14.15 -16.58 42.31
C ILE A 18 -13.92 -15.79 41.01
N VAL A 19 -14.58 -16.17 39.91
CA VAL A 19 -14.54 -15.43 38.63
C VAL A 19 -15.11 -14.00 38.75
N ARG A 20 -16.05 -13.76 39.68
CA ARG A 20 -16.55 -12.41 39.95
C ARG A 20 -15.61 -11.57 40.81
N ARG A 21 -14.86 -12.22 41.71
CA ARG A 21 -13.95 -11.53 42.64
C ARG A 21 -12.63 -11.17 41.95
N ASP A 22 -12.07 -12.12 41.20
CA ASP A 22 -10.72 -12.04 40.66
C ASP A 22 -10.82 -11.74 39.15
N PHE A 23 -10.64 -10.46 38.79
CA PHE A 23 -10.85 -9.94 37.42
C PHE A 23 -9.72 -10.32 36.44
N TYR A 24 -8.50 -10.53 36.95
CA TYR A 24 -7.33 -10.91 36.16
C TYR A 24 -7.05 -12.41 36.27
N VAL A 25 -6.67 -13.01 35.14
CA VAL A 25 -6.41 -14.45 35.00
C VAL A 25 -5.32 -14.93 35.96
N ASP A 26 -4.31 -14.09 36.22
CA ASP A 26 -3.22 -14.41 37.15
C ASP A 26 -3.70 -14.48 38.61
N ASP A 27 -4.59 -13.59 39.04
CA ASP A 27 -5.17 -13.59 40.40
C ASP A 27 -6.08 -14.80 40.63
N LEU A 28 -6.73 -15.27 39.56
CA LEU A 28 -7.62 -16.42 39.57
C LEU A 28 -6.86 -17.76 39.69
N ILE A 29 -5.69 -17.86 39.07
CA ILE A 29 -4.86 -19.09 39.08
C ILE A 29 -3.91 -19.14 40.30
N SER A 30 -3.43 -17.98 40.77
CA SER A 30 -2.39 -17.92 41.82
C SER A 30 -2.81 -17.27 43.14
N GLY A 31 -4.00 -16.66 43.21
CA GLY A 31 -4.52 -16.04 44.42
C GLY A 31 -5.22 -17.04 45.35
N GLY A 32 -4.98 -16.93 46.65
CA GLY A 32 -5.71 -17.67 47.68
C GLY A 32 -5.21 -17.34 49.09
N ASP A 33 -6.13 -17.17 50.04
CA ASP A 33 -5.79 -16.81 51.43
C ASP A 33 -5.58 -18.06 52.32
N SER A 34 -5.78 -19.27 51.76
CA SER A 34 -5.60 -20.56 52.45
C SER A 34 -5.31 -21.71 51.48
N VAL A 35 -4.52 -22.69 51.93
CA VAL A 35 -4.13 -23.90 51.16
C VAL A 35 -5.34 -24.74 50.70
N LYS A 36 -6.45 -24.72 51.45
CA LYS A 36 -7.69 -25.40 51.03
C LYS A 36 -8.39 -24.65 49.91
N GLU A 37 -8.25 -23.33 49.83
CA GLU A 37 -8.90 -22.51 48.80
C GLU A 37 -8.18 -22.63 47.46
N THR A 38 -6.85 -22.74 47.48
CA THR A 38 -6.03 -22.94 46.29
C THR A 38 -6.29 -24.30 45.62
N SER A 39 -6.56 -25.38 46.38
CA SER A 39 -6.85 -26.69 45.79
C SER A 39 -8.17 -26.75 45.03
N TYR A 40 -9.21 -26.00 45.43
CA TYR A 40 -10.48 -25.95 44.69
C TYR A 40 -10.42 -25.00 43.47
N ARG A 41 -9.42 -24.11 43.42
CA ARG A 41 -9.24 -23.14 42.33
C ARG A 41 -8.58 -23.74 41.08
N GLU A 42 -7.87 -24.86 41.19
CA GLU A 42 -7.35 -25.56 40.00
C GLU A 42 -8.46 -26.32 39.23
N ASP A 43 -9.42 -26.93 39.94
CA ASP A 43 -10.40 -27.85 39.32
C ASP A 43 -11.66 -27.16 38.76
N VAL A 44 -12.13 -26.08 39.39
CA VAL A 44 -13.46 -25.50 39.08
C VAL A 44 -13.46 -24.52 37.89
N PRO A 45 -12.48 -23.61 37.72
CA PRO A 45 -12.41 -22.78 36.51
C PRO A 45 -12.19 -23.62 35.26
N HIS A 46 -11.44 -24.73 35.36
CA HIS A 46 -11.18 -25.59 34.21
C HIS A 46 -12.46 -26.26 33.69
N SER A 47 -13.39 -26.67 34.55
CA SER A 47 -14.67 -27.28 34.12
C SER A 47 -15.68 -26.24 33.60
N LEU A 48 -15.73 -25.05 34.20
CA LEU A 48 -16.57 -23.94 33.74
C LEU A 48 -16.07 -23.35 32.41
N TRP A 49 -14.75 -23.19 32.24
CA TRP A 49 -14.15 -22.62 31.04
C TRP A 49 -13.99 -23.60 29.88
N ALA A 50 -13.65 -24.87 30.16
CA ALA A 50 -13.48 -25.86 29.08
C ALA A 50 -14.81 -26.15 28.38
N ASN A 51 -15.93 -26.06 29.10
CA ASN A 51 -17.25 -26.40 28.57
C ASN A 51 -18.05 -25.16 28.09
N GLY A 52 -17.73 -23.96 28.59
CA GLY A 52 -18.41 -22.72 28.20
C GLY A 52 -19.89 -22.70 28.56
N LEU A 53 -20.65 -21.79 27.94
CA LEU A 53 -22.11 -21.71 28.13
C LEU A 53 -22.76 -23.02 27.67
N SER A 54 -23.58 -23.62 28.52
CA SER A 54 -24.20 -24.94 28.29
C SER A 54 -24.96 -25.07 26.97
N PHE A 55 -25.53 -23.99 26.43
CA PHE A 55 -26.20 -24.01 25.11
C PHE A 55 -25.24 -24.18 23.93
N LEU A 56 -23.96 -23.81 24.06
CA LEU A 56 -22.96 -23.97 23.00
C LEU A 56 -22.61 -25.44 22.74
N LEU A 57 -22.83 -26.31 23.74
CA LEU A 57 -22.67 -27.75 23.63
C LEU A 57 -23.89 -28.43 22.98
N GLN A 58 -24.99 -27.70 22.78
CA GLN A 58 -26.19 -28.20 22.13
C GLN A 58 -26.18 -27.89 20.63
N SER A 59 -27.02 -28.60 19.87
CA SER A 59 -27.26 -28.32 18.44
C SER A 59 -27.62 -26.84 18.23
N SER A 60 -27.15 -26.25 17.13
CA SER A 60 -27.35 -24.83 16.79
C SER A 60 -28.82 -24.40 16.74
N SER A 61 -29.74 -25.36 16.64
CA SER A 61 -31.19 -25.17 16.70
C SER A 61 -31.72 -24.81 18.10
N ASN A 62 -30.95 -25.09 19.17
CA ASN A 62 -31.32 -24.81 20.56
C ASN A 62 -30.60 -23.57 21.12
N TRP A 63 -29.84 -22.85 20.28
CA TRP A 63 -29.16 -21.65 20.73
C TRP A 63 -30.20 -20.54 20.96
N PRO A 64 -30.07 -19.76 22.04
CA PRO A 64 -30.94 -18.61 22.26
C PRO A 64 -30.77 -17.62 21.10
N SER A 65 -31.88 -17.00 20.68
CA SER A 65 -31.89 -15.95 19.65
C SER A 65 -31.12 -14.72 20.14
N LEU A 66 -29.79 -14.71 19.91
CA LEU A 66 -28.85 -13.66 20.35
C LEU A 66 -29.13 -12.26 19.78
N LEU A 67 -30.13 -12.10 18.90
CA LEU A 67 -30.41 -10.88 18.16
C LEU A 67 -31.71 -10.15 18.60
N ASP A 68 -32.54 -10.75 19.46
CA ASP A 68 -33.88 -10.20 19.72
C ASP A 68 -33.93 -9.15 20.84
N SER A 69 -32.85 -8.91 21.57
CA SER A 69 -32.83 -8.00 22.73
C SER A 69 -31.85 -6.81 22.63
N VAL A 70 -31.38 -6.45 21.43
CA VAL A 70 -30.56 -5.23 21.23
C VAL A 70 -31.44 -4.06 20.76
N ASN A 71 -32.51 -3.76 21.50
CA ASN A 71 -33.41 -2.64 21.14
C ASN A 71 -33.04 -1.31 21.82
N ASP A 72 -32.27 -1.33 22.91
CA ASP A 72 -31.87 -0.11 23.61
C ASP A 72 -30.36 -0.04 23.84
N LEU A 73 -29.62 0.34 22.79
CA LEU A 73 -28.28 0.90 22.93
C LEU A 73 -28.38 2.43 22.82
N PRO A 74 -28.02 3.20 23.86
CA PRO A 74 -28.20 4.66 23.89
C PRO A 74 -27.28 5.45 22.93
N GLU A 75 -26.48 4.76 22.11
CA GLU A 75 -25.52 5.38 21.18
C GLU A 75 -25.77 5.04 19.70
N ARG A 76 -27.03 4.95 19.27
CA ARG A 76 -27.35 4.88 17.84
C ARG A 76 -27.18 6.25 17.18
N ARG A 77 -25.93 6.70 16.99
CA ARG A 77 -25.64 7.80 16.07
C ARG A 77 -25.88 7.30 14.65
N SER A 78 -26.73 7.98 13.89
CA SER A 78 -26.81 7.80 12.44
C SER A 78 -25.46 8.20 11.85
N VAL A 79 -24.57 7.22 11.66
CA VAL A 79 -23.30 7.46 11.00
C VAL A 79 -23.60 7.63 9.50
N ALA A 80 -23.97 8.83 9.11
CA ALA A 80 -23.77 9.28 7.75
C ALA A 80 -22.25 9.29 7.53
N LEU A 81 -21.71 8.21 6.95
CA LEU A 81 -20.31 8.13 6.61
C LEU A 81 -20.04 9.09 5.45
N ILE A 82 -19.86 10.37 5.75
CA ILE A 82 -19.26 11.34 4.85
C ILE A 82 -17.76 11.03 4.85
N GLY A 83 -17.39 9.99 4.08
CA GLY A 83 -16.00 9.64 3.85
C GLY A 83 -15.35 10.69 2.97
N SER A 84 -14.92 11.82 3.55
CA SER A 84 -13.86 12.60 2.94
C SER A 84 -12.59 11.79 3.06
N VAL A 85 -12.10 11.25 1.94
CA VAL A 85 -10.78 10.61 1.87
C VAL A 85 -9.75 11.74 1.93
N CYS A 86 -9.46 12.21 3.14
CA CYS A 86 -8.26 12.98 3.42
C CYS A 86 -7.07 12.01 3.32
N ILE A 87 -6.47 11.95 2.13
CA ILE A 87 -5.10 11.44 2.01
C ILE A 87 -4.21 12.56 2.53
N ASP A 88 -4.19 12.71 3.85
CA ASP A 88 -3.28 13.62 4.53
C ASP A 88 -1.86 13.19 4.17
N SER A 89 -1.14 14.12 3.56
CA SER A 89 0.25 13.93 3.14
C SER A 89 1.21 13.79 4.34
N SER A 90 0.71 13.97 5.57
CA SER A 90 1.45 13.99 6.83
C SER A 90 1.43 12.66 7.61
N SER A 91 0.49 11.77 7.32
CA SER A 91 0.40 10.47 8.00
C SER A 91 1.18 9.45 7.19
N ASN A 92 2.08 8.69 7.82
CA ASN A 92 2.85 7.59 7.21
C ASN A 92 1.91 6.58 6.51
N CYS A 93 1.57 6.87 5.25
CA CYS A 93 0.70 6.07 4.42
C CYS A 93 1.49 4.87 3.89
N ASN A 94 1.72 3.87 4.75
CA ASN A 94 2.36 2.60 4.38
C ASN A 94 1.62 1.89 3.22
N PHE A 95 0.36 2.25 2.95
CA PHE A 95 -0.40 1.77 1.80
C PHE A 95 0.12 2.25 0.44
N LEU A 96 0.87 3.36 0.39
CA LEU A 96 1.47 3.87 -0.84
C LEU A 96 2.74 3.11 -1.25
N ASN A 97 3.20 2.14 -0.44
CA ASN A 97 4.42 1.37 -0.74
C ASN A 97 4.26 0.39 -1.89
N SER A 98 3.03 0.03 -2.29
CA SER A 98 2.78 -0.85 -3.43
C SER A 98 1.62 -0.33 -4.26
N PHE A 99 1.93 0.12 -5.48
CA PHE A 99 0.91 0.61 -6.40
C PHE A 99 -0.07 -0.51 -6.81
N ASP A 100 0.38 -1.75 -7.02
CA ASP A 100 -0.52 -2.86 -7.40
C ASP A 100 -1.59 -3.15 -6.34
N LYS A 101 -1.20 -3.13 -5.05
CA LYS A 101 -2.15 -3.27 -3.94
C LYS A 101 -3.13 -2.10 -3.93
N LEU A 102 -2.64 -0.89 -4.15
CA LEU A 102 -3.46 0.32 -4.18
C LEU A 102 -4.49 0.29 -5.32
N LEU A 103 -4.10 -0.21 -6.49
CA LEU A 103 -5.01 -0.42 -7.62
C LEU A 103 -6.17 -1.33 -7.24
N ARG A 104 -5.89 -2.46 -6.59
CA ARG A 104 -6.91 -3.43 -6.13
C ARG A 104 -7.82 -2.84 -5.06
N VAL A 105 -7.24 -2.16 -4.06
CA VAL A 105 -8.02 -1.50 -3.00
C VAL A 105 -9.00 -0.49 -3.59
N PHE A 106 -8.52 0.39 -4.48
CA PHE A 106 -9.38 1.38 -5.11
C PHE A 106 -10.38 0.78 -6.09
N ALA A 107 -10.09 -0.37 -6.70
CA ALA A 107 -11.06 -1.13 -7.48
C ALA A 107 -12.20 -1.66 -6.61
N TYR A 108 -11.90 -2.19 -5.42
CA TYR A 108 -12.93 -2.61 -4.46
C TYR A 108 -13.73 -1.44 -3.91
N ILE A 109 -13.08 -0.30 -3.62
CA ILE A 109 -13.78 0.93 -3.23
C ILE A 109 -14.73 1.37 -4.34
N TYR A 110 -14.27 1.38 -5.59
CA TYR A 110 -15.10 1.70 -6.75
C TYR A 110 -16.30 0.76 -6.86
N ARG A 111 -16.08 -0.56 -6.74
CA ARG A 111 -17.16 -1.57 -6.74
C ARG A 111 -18.16 -1.33 -5.61
N PHE A 112 -17.68 -1.06 -4.40
CA PHE A 112 -18.53 -0.75 -3.26
C PHE A 112 -19.43 0.45 -3.55
N ILE A 113 -18.83 1.57 -4.00
CA ILE A 113 -19.58 2.77 -4.37
C ILE A 113 -20.60 2.46 -5.48
N SER A 114 -20.21 1.68 -6.49
CA SER A 114 -21.08 1.28 -7.60
C SER A 114 -22.25 0.43 -7.12
N ASN A 115 -22.00 -0.56 -6.25
CA ASN A 115 -23.05 -1.42 -5.69
C ASN A 115 -24.00 -0.64 -4.77
N CYS A 116 -23.52 0.36 -4.04
CA CYS A 116 -24.37 1.23 -3.22
C CYS A 116 -25.24 2.18 -4.06
N ARG A 117 -24.79 2.56 -5.26
CA ARG A 117 -25.51 3.49 -6.15
C ARG A 117 -26.41 2.79 -7.16
N ALA A 118 -26.08 1.56 -7.53
CA ALA A 118 -26.85 0.79 -8.49
C ALA A 118 -28.13 0.25 -7.84
N LYS A 119 -29.22 0.26 -8.62
CA LYS A 119 -30.48 -0.43 -8.25
C LYS A 119 -30.46 -1.93 -8.61
N SER A 120 -29.38 -2.37 -9.25
CA SER A 120 -29.19 -3.75 -9.70
C SER A 120 -28.56 -4.62 -8.62
N ALA A 121 -28.57 -5.94 -8.85
CA ALA A 121 -27.91 -6.89 -7.96
C ALA A 121 -26.42 -6.56 -7.78
N PRO A 122 -25.88 -6.70 -6.54
CA PRO A 122 -24.50 -6.33 -6.25
C PRO A 122 -23.52 -7.25 -7.00
N VAL A 123 -22.52 -6.64 -7.63
CA VAL A 123 -21.43 -7.36 -8.28
C VAL A 123 -20.54 -8.00 -7.22
N LYS A 124 -20.30 -9.31 -7.34
CA LYS A 124 -19.50 -10.13 -6.41
C LYS A 124 -18.41 -10.90 -7.18
N GLY A 125 -17.37 -11.34 -6.49
CA GLY A 125 -16.32 -12.19 -7.06
C GLY A 125 -15.01 -11.46 -7.39
N ARG A 126 -14.27 -11.97 -8.38
CA ARG A 126 -12.95 -11.43 -8.78
C ARG A 126 -13.07 -10.03 -9.40
N LEU A 127 -12.03 -9.22 -9.28
CA LEU A 127 -11.98 -7.87 -9.87
C LEU A 127 -11.84 -7.95 -11.39
N SER A 128 -12.65 -7.17 -12.10
CA SER A 128 -12.52 -6.98 -13.55
C SER A 128 -11.44 -5.94 -13.86
N VAL A 129 -10.95 -5.95 -15.10
CA VAL A 129 -9.95 -4.96 -15.55
C VAL A 129 -10.56 -3.56 -15.61
N GLU A 130 -11.84 -3.45 -15.98
CA GLU A 130 -12.60 -2.20 -16.04
C GLU A 130 -12.76 -1.57 -14.64
N GLU A 131 -13.01 -2.39 -13.62
CA GLU A 131 -13.08 -1.93 -12.23
C GLU A 131 -11.73 -1.46 -11.73
N ILE A 132 -10.65 -2.15 -12.09
CA ILE A 132 -9.28 -1.72 -11.77
C ILE A 132 -8.98 -0.38 -12.45
N ASN A 133 -9.31 -0.23 -13.73
CA ASN A 133 -9.11 1.03 -14.45
C ASN A 133 -9.94 2.17 -13.83
N SER A 134 -11.21 1.92 -13.52
CA SER A 134 -12.11 2.90 -12.91
C SER A 134 -11.66 3.29 -11.50
N GLY A 135 -11.22 2.32 -10.70
CA GLY A 135 -10.59 2.55 -9.39
C GLY A 135 -9.29 3.35 -9.51
N THR A 136 -8.47 3.09 -10.53
CA THR A 136 -7.26 3.86 -10.81
C THR A 136 -7.58 5.33 -11.10
N VAL A 137 -8.58 5.58 -11.94
CA VAL A 137 -9.06 6.93 -12.25
C VAL A 137 -9.60 7.60 -10.99
N LEU A 138 -10.36 6.88 -10.16
CA LEU A 138 -10.89 7.40 -8.90
C LEU A 138 -9.76 7.82 -7.95
N LEU A 139 -8.75 6.97 -7.76
CA LEU A 139 -7.56 7.26 -6.96
C LEU A 139 -6.84 8.54 -7.42
N LEU A 140 -6.52 8.60 -8.71
CA LEU A 140 -5.80 9.73 -9.30
C LEU A 140 -6.62 11.03 -9.19
N ARG A 141 -7.93 10.93 -9.41
CA ARG A 141 -8.85 12.07 -9.32
C ARG A 141 -8.91 12.62 -7.91
N SER A 142 -9.10 11.76 -6.90
CA SER A 142 -9.16 12.18 -5.50
C SER A 142 -7.87 12.89 -5.09
N ILE A 143 -6.72 12.34 -5.45
CA ILE A 143 -5.41 12.92 -5.13
C ILE A 143 -5.18 14.26 -5.84
N GLN A 144 -5.59 14.37 -7.11
CA GLN A 144 -5.54 15.66 -7.81
C GLN A 144 -6.46 16.70 -7.17
N GLN A 145 -7.66 16.33 -6.73
CA GLN A 145 -8.58 17.25 -6.08
C GLN A 145 -8.05 17.76 -4.74
N VAL A 146 -7.38 16.91 -3.95
CA VAL A 146 -6.79 17.31 -2.67
C VAL A 146 -5.57 18.21 -2.88
N ASN A 147 -4.61 17.79 -3.71
CA ASN A 147 -3.32 18.50 -3.83
C ASN A 147 -3.36 19.67 -4.82
N LEU A 148 -4.27 19.68 -5.78
CA LEU A 148 -4.41 20.72 -6.82
C LEU A 148 -5.81 21.37 -6.76
N ALA A 149 -6.36 21.56 -5.55
CA ALA A 149 -7.72 22.04 -5.36
C ALA A 149 -8.02 23.36 -6.10
N LYS A 150 -7.06 24.30 -6.11
CA LYS A 150 -7.21 25.62 -6.75
C LYS A 150 -7.25 25.49 -8.27
N GLU A 151 -6.32 24.72 -8.84
CA GLU A 151 -6.21 24.44 -10.26
C GLU A 151 -7.43 23.64 -10.76
N TYR A 152 -7.82 22.62 -10.00
CA TYR A 152 -8.98 21.78 -10.28
C TYR A 152 -10.28 22.58 -10.25
N GLY A 153 -10.50 23.38 -9.21
CA GLY A 153 -11.69 24.22 -9.06
C GLY A 153 -11.82 25.25 -10.17
N SER A 154 -10.70 25.84 -10.62
CA SER A 154 -10.71 26.80 -11.73
C SER A 154 -11.18 26.17 -13.03
N LEU A 155 -10.66 24.98 -13.38
CA LEU A 155 -11.03 24.27 -14.60
C LEU A 155 -12.43 23.67 -14.54
N SER A 156 -12.85 23.16 -13.37
CA SER A 156 -14.20 22.64 -13.14
C SER A 156 -15.27 23.72 -13.32
N GLN A 157 -14.97 24.96 -12.91
CA GLN A 157 -15.88 26.11 -13.02
C GLN A 157 -15.76 26.87 -14.35
N GLY A 158 -14.94 26.40 -15.31
CA GLY A 158 -14.71 27.09 -16.58
C GLY A 158 -13.99 28.45 -16.45
N LYS A 159 -13.35 28.71 -15.30
CA LYS A 159 -12.61 29.94 -15.02
C LYS A 159 -11.20 29.89 -15.62
N PRO A 160 -10.57 31.05 -15.89
CA PRO A 160 -9.19 31.08 -16.37
C PRO A 160 -8.25 30.39 -15.38
N PHE A 161 -7.32 29.61 -15.92
CA PHE A 161 -6.35 28.86 -15.13
C PHE A 161 -5.43 29.81 -14.33
N PRO A 162 -5.11 29.51 -13.06
CA PRO A 162 -4.31 30.41 -12.22
C PRO A 162 -2.90 30.61 -12.78
N GLN A 163 -2.63 31.82 -13.26
CA GLN A 163 -1.36 32.20 -13.92
C GLN A 163 -0.12 32.10 -13.02
N LYS A 164 -0.31 32.12 -11.69
CA LYS A 164 0.79 31.97 -10.72
C LYS A 164 1.22 30.52 -10.52
N SER A 165 0.46 29.55 -11.03
CA SER A 165 0.78 28.13 -10.83
C SER A 165 1.91 27.67 -11.77
N LYS A 166 2.75 26.74 -11.30
CA LYS A 166 3.85 26.16 -12.10
C LYS A 166 3.34 25.30 -13.27
N LEU A 167 2.05 24.97 -13.26
CA LEU A 167 1.41 24.10 -14.24
C LEU A 167 0.88 24.85 -15.47
N VAL A 168 0.89 26.20 -15.46
CA VAL A 168 0.40 27.03 -16.59
C VAL A 168 1.11 26.67 -17.90
N SER A 169 2.42 26.40 -17.85
CA SER A 169 3.21 26.03 -19.02
C SER A 169 2.75 24.73 -19.68
N LEU A 170 2.11 23.84 -18.91
CA LEU A 170 1.56 22.57 -19.37
C LEU A 170 0.11 22.70 -19.89
N ARG A 171 -0.45 23.91 -19.92
CA ARG A 171 -1.84 24.22 -20.33
C ARG A 171 -2.84 23.15 -19.88
N PRO A 172 -3.07 22.95 -18.58
CA PRO A 172 -3.83 21.80 -18.10
C PRO A 172 -5.30 21.87 -18.55
N ILE A 173 -5.84 20.71 -18.90
CA ILE A 173 -7.24 20.52 -19.29
C ILE A 173 -7.89 19.50 -18.35
N LEU A 174 -9.21 19.62 -18.18
CA LEU A 174 -10.00 18.60 -17.49
C LEU A 174 -10.52 17.58 -18.50
N GLY A 175 -10.15 16.31 -18.33
CA GLY A 175 -10.64 15.23 -19.17
C GLY A 175 -12.09 14.85 -18.86
N SER A 176 -12.72 14.10 -19.77
CA SER A 176 -14.07 13.52 -19.56
C SER A 176 -14.12 12.57 -18.37
N ASP A 177 -12.98 11.97 -18.04
CA ASP A 177 -12.74 11.15 -16.86
C ASP A 177 -12.45 11.97 -15.60
N GLY A 178 -12.66 13.29 -15.62
CA GLY A 178 -12.48 14.19 -14.48
C GLY A 178 -11.05 14.29 -13.97
N LEU A 179 -10.06 13.81 -14.73
CA LEU A 179 -8.64 13.93 -14.43
C LEU A 179 -8.05 15.20 -15.06
N LEU A 180 -7.13 15.84 -14.34
CA LEU A 180 -6.28 16.87 -14.90
C LEU A 180 -5.24 16.23 -15.83
N ARG A 181 -5.25 16.68 -17.08
CA ARG A 181 -4.40 16.21 -18.16
C ARG A 181 -3.65 17.39 -18.76
N VAL A 182 -2.53 17.09 -19.41
CA VAL A 182 -1.75 18.10 -20.13
C VAL A 182 -2.47 18.46 -21.43
N GLY A 183 -2.79 19.74 -21.61
CA GLY A 183 -3.19 20.27 -22.91
C GLY A 183 -1.94 20.60 -23.73
N GLY A 184 -2.01 20.46 -25.05
CA GLY A 184 -0.78 20.66 -25.81
C GLY A 184 -0.86 20.52 -27.32
N ARG A 185 0.35 20.45 -27.88
CA ARG A 185 0.68 20.60 -29.31
C ARG A 185 0.28 19.39 -30.16
N LEU A 186 -0.13 18.29 -29.53
CA LEU A 186 -0.46 17.02 -30.19
C LEU A 186 -1.97 16.82 -30.39
N GLN A 187 -2.79 17.86 -30.21
CA GLN A 187 -4.24 17.78 -30.40
C GLN A 187 -4.62 17.23 -31.78
N ASN A 188 -3.93 17.70 -32.84
CA ASN A 188 -4.19 17.31 -34.21
C ASN A 188 -3.42 16.06 -34.67
N ALA A 189 -2.61 15.44 -33.81
CA ALA A 189 -1.87 14.23 -34.17
C ALA A 189 -2.82 13.03 -34.30
N ASN A 190 -2.50 12.04 -35.16
CA ASN A 190 -3.26 10.78 -35.21
C ASN A 190 -2.77 9.81 -34.12
N LEU A 191 -3.08 10.10 -32.86
CA LEU A 191 -2.66 9.34 -31.68
C LEU A 191 -3.86 9.07 -30.77
N TYR A 192 -3.73 8.09 -29.87
CA TYR A 192 -4.75 7.85 -28.85
C TYR A 192 -4.87 9.03 -27.87
N TYR A 193 -6.08 9.22 -27.34
CA TYR A 193 -6.42 10.33 -26.44
C TYR A 193 -5.46 10.45 -25.25
N ASP A 194 -5.14 9.34 -24.58
CA ASP A 194 -4.20 9.33 -23.44
C ASP A 194 -2.78 9.75 -23.81
N THR A 195 -2.36 9.48 -25.06
CA THR A 195 -1.04 9.89 -25.56
C THR A 195 -1.04 11.36 -25.96
N LYS A 196 -2.16 11.88 -26.50
CA LYS A 196 -2.32 13.31 -26.80
C LYS A 196 -2.39 14.15 -25.52
N HIS A 197 -3.11 13.63 -24.52
CA HIS A 197 -3.48 14.31 -23.29
C HIS A 197 -3.09 13.46 -22.07
N PRO A 198 -1.77 13.32 -21.80
CA PRO A 198 -1.30 12.50 -20.70
C PRO A 198 -1.76 13.06 -19.36
N ILE A 199 -2.02 12.16 -18.42
CA ILE A 199 -2.46 12.48 -17.06
C ILE A 199 -1.35 13.25 -16.33
N LEU A 200 -1.73 14.33 -15.66
CA LEU A 200 -0.82 15.16 -14.87
C LEU A 200 -0.56 14.50 -13.51
N LEU A 201 0.66 13.99 -13.31
CA LEU A 201 1.06 13.45 -12.02
C LEU A 201 1.55 14.56 -11.09
N LEU A 202 1.25 14.42 -9.80
CA LEU A 202 1.76 15.33 -8.77
C LEU A 202 3.28 15.26 -8.69
N LYS A 203 3.92 16.42 -8.61
CA LYS A 203 5.36 16.51 -8.41
C LYS A 203 5.71 16.10 -6.99
N ASP A 204 6.76 15.29 -6.83
CA ASP A 204 7.34 14.91 -5.53
C ASP A 204 6.35 14.22 -4.55
N HIS A 205 5.26 13.64 -5.07
CA HIS A 205 4.26 12.95 -4.25
C HIS A 205 4.58 11.44 -4.10
N PRO A 206 4.30 10.81 -2.94
CA PRO A 206 4.56 9.38 -2.74
C PRO A 206 3.82 8.48 -3.74
N LEU A 207 2.60 8.83 -4.15
CA LEU A 207 1.88 8.11 -5.22
C LEU A 207 2.67 8.10 -6.53
N THR A 208 3.18 9.25 -6.96
CA THR A 208 3.94 9.36 -8.21
C THR A 208 5.20 8.50 -8.14
N LYS A 209 5.86 8.46 -6.98
CA LYS A 209 6.99 7.54 -6.73
C LYS A 209 6.54 6.08 -6.86
N ALA A 210 5.43 5.70 -6.25
CA ALA A 210 4.89 4.33 -6.31
C ALA A 210 4.54 3.92 -7.76
N ILE A 211 3.94 4.82 -8.54
CA ILE A 211 3.65 4.62 -9.97
C ILE A 211 4.96 4.38 -10.76
N ILE A 212 5.98 5.20 -10.54
CA ILE A 212 7.27 5.06 -11.23
C ILE A 212 7.91 3.72 -10.88
N VAL A 213 7.93 3.33 -9.60
CA VAL A 213 8.49 2.05 -9.16
C VAL A 213 7.73 0.87 -9.78
N TYR A 214 6.40 0.91 -9.79
CA TYR A 214 5.58 -0.11 -10.42
C TYR A 214 5.90 -0.31 -11.91
N TYR A 215 5.98 0.79 -12.67
CA TYR A 215 6.33 0.68 -14.08
C TYR A 215 7.80 0.32 -14.29
N HIS A 216 8.71 0.74 -13.40
CA HIS A 216 10.11 0.34 -13.45
C HIS A 216 10.28 -1.18 -13.29
N GLU A 217 9.54 -1.80 -12.35
CA GLU A 217 9.51 -3.25 -12.18
C GLU A 217 8.80 -3.95 -13.35
N LYS A 218 7.67 -3.41 -13.82
CA LYS A 218 6.91 -3.94 -14.95
C LYS A 218 7.70 -3.96 -16.26
N TYR A 219 8.54 -2.97 -16.49
CA TYR A 219 9.43 -2.87 -17.65
C TYR A 219 10.85 -3.38 -17.36
N LEU A 220 10.97 -4.38 -16.47
CA LEU A 220 12.20 -5.15 -16.24
C LEU A 220 13.42 -4.28 -15.91
N HIS A 221 13.23 -3.29 -15.04
CA HIS A 221 14.29 -2.38 -14.60
C HIS A 221 14.92 -1.54 -15.73
N GLY A 222 14.17 -1.29 -16.81
CA GLY A 222 14.60 -0.43 -17.91
C GLY A 222 15.10 0.93 -17.44
N GLY A 223 16.09 1.47 -18.17
CA GLY A 223 16.72 2.75 -17.86
C GLY A 223 15.73 3.93 -17.86
N SER A 224 16.16 5.06 -17.30
CA SER A 224 15.28 6.23 -17.09
C SER A 224 14.60 6.75 -18.36
N GLN A 225 15.27 6.70 -19.52
CA GLN A 225 14.69 7.13 -20.79
C GLN A 225 13.62 6.18 -21.31
N ALA A 226 13.88 4.87 -21.23
CA ALA A 226 12.91 3.85 -21.64
C ALA A 226 11.65 3.93 -20.78
N LEU A 227 11.82 4.04 -19.46
CA LEU A 227 10.69 4.20 -18.54
C LEU A 227 9.93 5.51 -18.80
N LEU A 228 10.63 6.62 -19.04
CA LEU A 228 10.01 7.89 -19.35
C LEU A 228 9.20 7.84 -20.64
N ALA A 229 9.69 7.15 -21.67
CA ALA A 229 8.97 6.94 -22.93
C ALA A 229 7.68 6.12 -22.70
N ALA A 230 7.76 5.06 -21.90
CA ALA A 230 6.60 4.24 -21.56
C ALA A 230 5.56 5.00 -20.72
N LEU A 231 6.01 5.78 -19.73
CA LEU A 231 5.13 6.61 -18.90
C LEU A 231 4.39 7.65 -19.74
N ARG A 232 5.08 8.31 -20.69
CA ARG A 232 4.50 9.36 -21.55
C ARG A 232 3.30 8.90 -22.39
N GLN A 233 3.11 7.60 -22.60
CA GLN A 233 1.93 7.08 -23.30
C GLN A 233 0.64 7.29 -22.51
N ARG A 234 0.73 7.47 -21.18
CA ARG A 234 -0.42 7.59 -20.27
C ARG A 234 -0.34 8.78 -19.31
N SER A 235 0.85 9.14 -18.84
CA SER A 235 1.05 10.16 -17.82
C SER A 235 2.35 10.93 -18.00
N ILE A 236 2.36 12.20 -17.60
CA ILE A 236 3.58 13.00 -17.67
C ILE A 236 4.31 12.94 -16.33
N GLY A 237 5.53 12.42 -16.37
CA GLY A 237 6.48 12.45 -15.25
C GLY A 237 7.66 13.35 -15.59
N GLY A 238 8.17 14.08 -14.59
CA GLY A 238 9.40 14.86 -14.76
C GLY A 238 10.61 13.95 -14.94
N ARG A 239 11.41 14.13 -16.01
CA ARG A 239 12.63 13.34 -16.28
C ARG A 239 13.56 13.26 -15.06
N LYS A 240 13.79 14.39 -14.39
CA LYS A 240 14.64 14.46 -13.19
C LYS A 240 14.08 13.62 -12.04
N PHE A 241 12.76 13.63 -11.86
CA PHE A 241 12.10 12.87 -10.80
C PHE A 241 12.17 11.37 -11.08
N VAL A 242 11.87 10.94 -12.31
CA VAL A 242 12.01 9.53 -12.73
C VAL A 242 13.44 9.03 -12.54
N ALA A 243 14.44 9.79 -13.00
CA ALA A 243 15.85 9.43 -12.81
C ALA A 243 16.23 9.35 -11.32
N SER A 244 15.73 10.28 -10.49
CA SER A 244 15.99 10.27 -9.05
C SER A 244 15.43 9.01 -8.37
N VAL A 245 14.21 8.60 -8.73
CA VAL A 245 13.58 7.39 -8.18
C VAL A 245 14.36 6.13 -8.57
N ILE A 246 14.75 5.99 -9.84
CA ILE A 246 15.51 4.83 -10.32
C ILE A 246 16.89 4.75 -9.67
N ASN A 247 17.61 5.87 -9.57
CA ASN A 247 18.95 5.90 -8.98
C ASN A 247 18.95 5.52 -7.49
N LYS A 248 17.83 5.73 -6.79
CA LYS A 248 17.64 5.33 -5.39
C LYS A 248 17.11 3.89 -5.25
N TYR A 249 16.75 3.23 -6.34
CA TYR A 249 16.18 1.89 -6.30
C TYR A 249 17.28 0.85 -6.08
N VAL A 250 17.23 0.19 -4.91
CA VAL A 250 18.32 -0.63 -4.37
C VAL A 250 18.77 -1.74 -5.32
N ARG A 251 17.84 -2.45 -5.96
CA ARG A 251 18.19 -3.55 -6.88
C ARG A 251 19.01 -3.03 -8.07
N CYS A 252 18.60 -1.92 -8.66
CA CYS A 252 19.30 -1.30 -9.79
C CYS A 252 20.63 -0.71 -9.37
N PHE A 253 20.69 -0.09 -8.19
CA PHE A 253 21.94 0.41 -7.62
C PHE A 253 22.97 -0.73 -7.45
N ARG A 254 22.56 -1.87 -6.90
CA ARG A 254 23.43 -3.04 -6.69
C ARG A 254 23.88 -3.71 -7.99
N MET A 255 23.03 -3.72 -9.01
CA MET A 255 23.32 -4.34 -10.31
C MET A 255 24.05 -3.39 -11.28
N LYS A 256 24.26 -2.13 -10.89
CA LYS A 256 24.92 -1.15 -11.76
C LYS A 256 26.40 -1.52 -11.89
N PRO A 257 26.91 -1.75 -13.11
CA PRO A 257 28.32 -2.06 -13.29
C PRO A 257 29.17 -0.87 -12.86
N VAL A 258 30.24 -1.15 -12.11
CA VAL A 258 31.30 -0.18 -11.85
C VAL A 258 32.22 -0.23 -13.06
N THR A 259 32.22 0.84 -13.86
CA THR A 259 33.19 1.00 -14.94
C THR A 259 34.50 1.46 -14.31
N TRP A 260 35.47 0.56 -14.23
CA TRP A 260 36.84 0.93 -13.91
C TRP A 260 37.45 1.57 -15.15
N GLU A 261 37.72 2.86 -15.08
CA GLU A 261 38.60 3.49 -16.05
C GLU A 261 40.02 3.03 -15.71
N HIS A 262 40.51 2.03 -16.43
CA HIS A 262 41.90 1.62 -16.33
C HIS A 262 42.77 2.77 -16.83
N VAL A 263 43.40 3.50 -15.90
CA VAL A 263 44.49 4.40 -16.25
C VAL A 263 45.64 3.50 -16.69
N MET A 264 45.91 3.46 -17.99
CA MET A 264 47.06 2.74 -18.54
C MET A 264 48.33 3.44 -18.02
N GLY A 265 49.08 2.75 -17.16
CA GLY A 265 50.37 3.26 -16.70
C GLY A 265 51.34 3.43 -17.86
N SER A 266 52.31 4.33 -17.71
CA SER A 266 53.40 4.47 -18.67
C SER A 266 54.10 3.13 -18.87
N LEU A 267 54.30 2.72 -20.13
CA LEU A 267 54.99 1.48 -20.45
C LEU A 267 56.45 1.54 -19.93
N PRO A 268 56.97 0.46 -19.33
CA PRO A 268 58.35 0.42 -18.86
C PRO A 268 59.32 0.53 -20.04
N ALA A 269 60.51 1.11 -19.81
CA ALA A 269 61.50 1.38 -20.85
C ALA A 269 61.82 0.14 -21.72
N ASN A 270 61.93 -1.04 -21.09
CA ASN A 270 62.25 -2.29 -21.79
C ASN A 270 61.17 -2.75 -22.80
N ARG A 271 59.94 -2.20 -22.74
CA ARG A 271 58.86 -2.45 -23.73
C ARG A 271 58.93 -1.51 -24.93
N VAL A 272 59.59 -0.36 -24.81
CA VAL A 272 59.56 0.73 -25.80
C VAL A 272 60.93 0.97 -26.43
N GLN A 273 62.00 0.63 -25.72
CA GLN A 273 63.38 0.76 -26.20
C GLN A 273 63.81 -0.52 -26.93
N PRO A 274 64.51 -0.39 -28.08
CA PRO A 274 65.02 -1.54 -28.82
C PRO A 274 66.09 -2.27 -28.00
N ASN A 275 65.93 -3.58 -27.84
CA ASN A 275 66.85 -4.47 -27.14
C ASN A 275 67.10 -5.73 -27.97
N PRO A 276 68.27 -6.38 -27.84
CA PRO A 276 68.51 -7.67 -28.47
C PRO A 276 67.54 -8.73 -27.94
N ALA A 277 67.28 -9.76 -28.76
CA ALA A 277 66.37 -10.84 -28.39
C ALA A 277 66.82 -11.53 -27.08
N PHE A 278 65.85 -11.93 -26.24
CA PHE A 278 66.06 -12.61 -24.94
C PHE A 278 66.78 -11.78 -23.86
N ASN A 279 67.04 -10.49 -24.06
CA ASN A 279 67.63 -9.61 -23.05
C ASN A 279 66.70 -9.33 -21.85
N THR A 280 65.39 -9.50 -22.02
CA THR A 280 64.41 -9.39 -20.94
C THR A 280 63.36 -10.47 -21.11
N THR A 281 63.16 -11.29 -20.07
CA THR A 281 62.16 -12.36 -20.04
C THR A 281 61.15 -12.07 -18.94
N GLY A 282 59.86 -12.03 -19.29
CA GLY A 282 58.79 -11.98 -18.29
C GLY A 282 58.53 -13.39 -17.75
N VAL A 283 58.62 -13.56 -16.43
CA VAL A 283 58.24 -14.79 -15.74
C VAL A 283 56.99 -14.49 -14.94
N ASP A 284 55.91 -15.23 -15.20
CA ASP A 284 54.71 -15.21 -14.36
C ASP A 284 54.71 -16.45 -13.47
N GLY A 285 54.95 -16.24 -12.18
CA GLY A 285 55.08 -17.31 -11.21
C GLY A 285 53.72 -17.70 -10.65
N TYR A 286 53.10 -18.75 -11.18
CA TYR A 286 51.92 -19.35 -10.56
C TYR A 286 52.35 -20.41 -9.55
N ALA A 287 52.28 -20.09 -8.25
CA ALA A 287 52.52 -21.06 -7.17
C ALA A 287 51.18 -21.54 -6.60
N PHE A 288 50.89 -22.83 -6.74
CA PHE A 288 49.85 -23.47 -5.93
C PHE A 288 50.40 -23.72 -4.52
N PRO A 289 49.61 -23.55 -3.44
CA PRO A 289 50.02 -24.02 -2.13
C PRO A 289 50.22 -25.54 -2.20
N THR A 290 51.44 -26.01 -2.00
CA THR A 290 51.74 -27.43 -1.82
C THR A 290 51.26 -27.87 -0.43
N PRO A 291 50.71 -29.09 -0.29
CA PRO A 291 50.15 -29.60 0.97
C PRO A 291 51.18 -29.72 2.10
#